data_AF-A0A3C1CAJ7-F1
#
_entry.id   AF-A0A3C1CAJ7-F1
#
_cell.length_a   1.000
_cell.length_b   1.000
_cell.length_c   1.000
_cell.angle_alpha   90.00
_cell.angle_beta   90.00
_cell.angle_gamma   90.00
#
_symmetry.space_group_name_H-M   'P 1'
#
loop_
_entity.id
_entity.type
_entity.pdbx_description
1 polymer ?
#
loop_
_entity_poly.entity_id
_entity_poly.type
_entity_poly.pdbx_seq_one_letter_code
_entity_poly.pdbx_strand_id
1 'polypeptide(L)'
;MKNVDIALSLQDIDRVIEMAWEDRTPFEAIQFQFGLSESQVIELMRRTLKRSSFNLWRKRVNSGISQKHRATRSEEITRFKCTRQRQISLNKISKR
;
A
#
# COMPACT_ATOMS: atom_id res chain seq x y z
N MET A 1 -10.76 -21.87 6.96
CA MET A 1 -10.69 -20.41 6.74
C MET A 1 -9.92 -19.84 7.91
N LYS A 2 -8.67 -19.40 7.71
CA LYS A 2 -7.88 -18.82 8.81
C LYS A 2 -8.42 -17.42 9.05
N ASN A 3 -9.22 -17.23 10.10
CA ASN A 3 -9.45 -15.92 10.66
C ASN A 3 -8.09 -15.45 11.18
N VAL A 4 -7.45 -14.59 10.38
CA VAL A 4 -6.31 -13.84 10.88
C VAL A 4 -6.95 -12.78 11.76
N ASP A 5 -7.02 -13.07 13.06
CA ASP A 5 -7.27 -12.05 14.08
C ASP A 5 -6.01 -11.18 14.12
N ILE A 6 -5.87 -10.33 13.11
CA ILE A 6 -4.77 -9.40 13.04
C ILE A 6 -5.03 -8.39 14.16
N ALA A 7 -4.18 -8.38 15.18
CA ALA A 7 -4.18 -7.36 16.23
C ALA A 7 -3.73 -6.00 15.64
N LEU A 8 -4.52 -5.46 14.72
CA LEU A 8 -4.38 -4.13 14.15
C LEU A 8 -5.33 -3.21 14.90
N SER A 9 -4.82 -2.05 15.31
CA SER A 9 -5.71 -0.99 15.79
C SER A 9 -6.58 -0.48 14.64
N LEU A 10 -7.68 0.20 14.96
CA LEU A 10 -8.50 0.87 13.94
C LEU A 10 -7.66 1.84 13.10
N GLN A 11 -6.67 2.51 13.72
CA GLN A 11 -5.75 3.41 13.02
C GLN A 11 -4.85 2.68 12.02
N ASP A 12 -4.39 1.47 12.36
CA ASP A 12 -3.59 0.67 11.43
C ASP A 12 -4.42 0.18 10.25
N ILE A 13 -5.68 -0.18 10.48
CA ILE A 13 -6.62 -0.56 9.41
C ILE A 13 -6.85 0.62 8.47
N ASP A 14 -7.16 1.80 8.99
CA ASP A 14 -7.35 3.01 8.19
C ASP A 14 -6.08 3.34 7.39
N ARG A 15 -4.90 3.21 8.02
CA ARG A 15 -3.62 3.46 7.34
C ARG A 15 -3.33 2.45 6.23
N VAL A 16 -3.66 1.17 6.43
CA VAL A 16 -3.54 0.14 5.39
C VAL A 16 -4.50 0.43 4.24
N ILE A 17 -5.74 0.87 4.53
CA ILE A 17 -6.71 1.25 3.49
C ILE A 17 -6.21 2.46 2.70
N GLU A 18 -5.70 3.50 3.36
CA GLU A 18 -5.09 4.67 2.71
C GLU A 18 -3.95 4.25 1.78
N MET A 19 -3.00 3.46 2.29
CA MET A 19 -1.87 2.97 1.50
C MET A 19 -2.31 2.08 0.34
N ALA A 20 -3.32 1.23 0.53
CA ALA A 20 -3.83 0.37 -0.53
C ALA A 20 -4.56 1.15 -1.63
N TRP A 21 -5.16 2.29 -1.32
CA TRP A 21 -5.76 3.20 -2.30
C TRP A 21 -4.73 4.09 -3.02
N GLU A 22 -3.55 4.30 -2.45
CA GLU A 22 -2.48 5.03 -3.11
C GLU A 22 -1.86 4.22 -4.25
N ASP A 23 -2.03 4.73 -5.48
CA ASP A 23 -1.44 4.18 -6.70
C ASP A 23 0.12 4.12 -6.69
N ARG A 24 0.80 4.55 -5.63
CA ARG A 24 2.28 4.52 -5.55
C ARG A 24 2.83 3.65 -4.42
N THR A 25 1.97 2.98 -3.67
CA THR A 25 2.40 2.15 -2.55
C THR A 25 2.39 0.68 -2.97
N PRO A 26 3.57 0.06 -3.15
CA PRO A 26 3.61 -1.37 -3.47
C PRO A 26 3.14 -2.19 -2.27
N PHE A 27 2.54 -3.35 -2.52
CA PHE A 27 2.13 -4.27 -1.45
C PHE A 27 3.31 -4.68 -0.55
N GLU A 28 4.54 -4.71 -1.09
CA GLU A 28 5.77 -4.90 -0.30
C GLU A 28 5.95 -3.86 0.81
N ALA A 29 5.59 -2.60 0.57
CA ALA A 29 5.70 -1.55 1.59
C ALA A 29 4.67 -1.72 2.70
N ILE A 30 3.49 -2.25 2.36
CA ILE A 30 2.44 -2.59 3.32
C ILE A 30 2.87 -3.81 4.15
N GLN A 31 3.43 -4.81 3.49
CA GLN A 31 3.99 -6.00 4.14
C GLN A 31 5.14 -5.64 5.08
N PHE A 32 6.04 -4.75 4.68
CA PHE A 32 7.16 -4.32 5.52
C PHE A 32 6.70 -3.56 6.77
N GLN A 33 5.67 -2.71 6.66
CA GLN A 33 5.21 -1.87 7.77
C GLN A 33 4.23 -2.58 8.72
N PHE A 34 3.34 -3.41 8.17
CA PHE A 34 2.20 -4.01 8.88
C PHE A 34 2.25 -5.55 8.90
N GLY A 35 3.21 -6.18 8.24
CA GLY A 35 3.32 -7.64 8.16
C GLY A 35 2.25 -8.30 7.27
N LEU A 36 1.46 -7.51 6.53
CA LEU A 36 0.35 -8.02 5.72
C LEU A 36 0.81 -8.42 4.32
N SER A 37 0.51 -9.66 3.93
CA SER A 37 0.66 -10.09 2.54
C SER A 37 -0.38 -9.42 1.64
N GLU A 38 -0.13 -9.41 0.33
CA GLU A 38 -1.11 -8.89 -0.65
C GLU A 38 -2.49 -9.56 -0.47
N SER A 39 -2.52 -10.88 -0.27
CA SER A 39 -3.77 -11.62 -0.05
C SER A 39 -4.53 -11.15 1.19
N GLN A 40 -3.83 -10.85 2.29
CA GLN A 40 -4.44 -10.32 3.51
C GLN A 40 -4.96 -8.90 3.30
N VAL A 41 -4.24 -8.05 2.56
CA VAL A 41 -4.70 -6.69 2.21
C VAL A 41 -5.96 -6.76 1.33
N ILE A 42 -6.00 -7.66 0.33
CA ILE A 42 -7.19 -7.86 -0.50
C ILE A 42 -8.38 -8.31 0.33
N GLU A 43 -8.18 -9.24 1.27
CA GLU A 43 -9.23 -9.70 2.17
C GLU A 43 -9.72 -8.57 3.08
N LEU A 44 -8.81 -7.79 3.66
CA LEU A 44 -9.14 -6.62 4.47
C LEU A 44 -9.98 -5.62 3.66
N MET A 45 -9.51 -5.24 2.47
CA MET A 45 -10.20 -4.31 1.58
C MET A 45 -11.58 -4.81 1.15
N ARG A 46 -11.74 -6.12 0.97
CA ARG A 46 -13.03 -6.74 0.64
C ARG A 46 -14.01 -6.69 1.81
N ARG A 47 -13.52 -6.79 3.05
CA ARG A 47 -14.34 -6.71 4.27
C ARG A 47 -14.72 -5.26 4.62
N THR A 48 -13.86 -4.29 4.31
CA THR A 48 -14.06 -2.89 4.70
C THR A 48 -14.80 -2.05 3.67
N LEU A 49 -14.59 -2.27 2.38
CA LEU A 49 -15.18 -1.45 1.31
C LEU A 49 -16.52 -1.99 0.82
N LYS A 50 -17.37 -1.07 0.34
CA LYS A 50 -18.54 -1.43 -0.46
C LYS A 50 -18.10 -2.13 -1.75
N ARG A 51 -18.91 -3.08 -2.23
CA ARG A 51 -18.62 -3.91 -3.41
C ARG A 51 -18.21 -3.12 -4.65
N SER A 52 -18.89 -2.00 -4.94
CA SER A 52 -18.57 -1.11 -6.07
C SER A 52 -17.18 -0.46 -5.93
N SER A 53 -16.85 0.05 -4.75
CA SER A 53 -15.54 0.63 -4.45
C SER A 53 -14.43 -0.40 -4.52
N PHE A 54 -14.66 -1.61 -3.99
CA PHE A 54 -13.71 -2.73 -4.08
C PHE A 54 -13.42 -3.10 -5.53
N ASN A 55 -14.45 -3.20 -6.38
CA ASN A 55 -14.26 -3.51 -7.80
C ASN A 55 -13.44 -2.43 -8.53
N LEU A 56 -13.67 -1.15 -8.20
CA LEU A 56 -12.92 -0.03 -8.78
C LEU A 56 -11.45 -0.07 -8.36
N TRP A 57 -11.18 -0.33 -7.07
CA TRP A 57 -9.84 -0.52 -6.55
C TRP A 57 -9.15 -1.72 -7.21
N ARG A 58 -9.84 -2.87 -7.33
CA ARG A 58 -9.27 -4.07 -7.94
C ARG A 58 -8.93 -3.88 -9.41
N LYS A 59 -9.75 -3.13 -10.15
CA LYS A 59 -9.41 -2.70 -11.51
C LYS A 59 -8.10 -1.91 -11.53
N ARG A 60 -7.91 -0.92 -10.65
CA ARG A 60 -6.66 -0.12 -10.57
C ARG A 60 -5.43 -0.98 -10.25
N VAL A 61 -5.55 -1.86 -9.25
CA VAL A 61 -4.47 -2.77 -8.86
C VAL A 61 -4.07 -3.68 -10.03
N ASN A 62 -5.06 -4.25 -10.74
CA ASN A 62 -4.82 -5.13 -11.88
C ASN A 62 -4.36 -4.38 -13.15
N SER A 63 -4.67 -3.09 -13.28
CA SER A 63 -4.25 -2.24 -14.41
C SER A 63 -2.74 -1.93 -14.45
N GLY A 64 -1.93 -2.53 -13.58
CA GLY A 64 -0.47 -2.48 -13.71
C GLY A 64 0.20 -1.30 -12.99
N ILE A 65 -0.51 -0.61 -12.10
CA ILE A 65 0.07 0.42 -11.23
C ILE A 65 1.07 -0.19 -10.23
N SER A 66 0.79 -1.42 -9.76
CA SER A 66 1.69 -2.24 -8.94
C SER A 66 2.93 -2.76 -9.71
N GLN A 67 2.87 -2.80 -11.05
CA GLN A 67 3.91 -3.37 -11.92
C GLN A 67 4.99 -2.36 -12.37
N LYS A 68 4.97 -1.12 -11.87
CA LYS A 68 6.10 -0.21 -12.08
C LYS A 68 7.22 -0.56 -11.11
N HIS A 69 7.89 -1.67 -11.43
CA HIS A 69 9.07 -2.15 -10.74
C HIS A 69 10.08 -1.02 -10.55
N ARG A 70 10.77 -1.07 -9.41
CA ARG A 70 12.03 -0.34 -9.16
C ARG A 70 13.06 -0.52 -10.30
N ALA A 71 12.86 -1.52 -11.17
CA ALA A 71 13.64 -1.81 -12.38
C ALA A 71 13.41 -0.83 -13.56
N THR A 72 12.32 -0.07 -13.62
CA THR A 72 12.06 0.91 -14.71
C THR A 72 12.61 2.30 -14.39
N ARG A 73 13.61 2.40 -13.51
CA ARG A 73 14.22 3.66 -13.11
C ARG A 73 15.57 3.77 -13.83
N SER A 74 15.76 4.79 -14.67
CA SER A 74 17.08 5.05 -15.25
C SER A 74 18.07 5.45 -14.15
N GLU A 75 19.33 5.04 -14.28
CA GLU A 75 20.41 5.35 -13.34
C GLU A 75 20.66 6.86 -13.22
N GLU A 76 20.28 7.64 -14.23
CA GLU A 76 20.41 9.10 -14.27
C GLU A 76 19.47 9.83 -13.30
N ILE A 77 18.42 9.18 -12.79
CA ILE A 77 17.43 9.81 -11.91
C ILE A 77 17.85 9.67 -10.44
N THR A 78 18.66 10.62 -9.97
CA THR A 78 19.14 10.71 -8.58
C THR A 78 18.07 11.18 -7.58
N ARG A 79 17.01 11.84 -8.05
CA ARG A 79 15.97 12.41 -7.17
C ARG A 79 15.15 11.31 -6.47
N PHE A 80 15.30 11.19 -5.15
CA PHE A 80 14.53 10.23 -4.35
C PHE A 80 13.07 10.65 -4.14
N LYS A 81 12.75 11.95 -4.22
CA LYS A 81 11.41 12.52 -3.96
C LYS A 81 11.06 13.64 -4.92
N CYS A 82 9.75 13.87 -5.11
CA CYS A 82 9.21 15.03 -5.83
C CYS A 82 9.26 16.28 -4.93
N THR A 83 9.51 17.46 -5.50
CA THR A 83 9.59 18.74 -4.77
C THR A 83 8.32 19.11 -4.01
N ARG A 84 7.15 18.61 -4.45
CA ARG A 84 5.85 18.82 -3.79
C ARG A 84 5.49 17.74 -2.77
N GLN A 85 6.34 16.74 -2.56
CA GLN A 85 6.05 15.63 -1.65
C GLN A 85 6.27 16.07 -0.20
N ARG A 86 5.20 16.13 0.60
CA ARG A 86 5.26 16.47 2.03
C ARG A 86 6.10 15.42 2.79
N GLN A 87 6.91 15.90 3.74
CA GLN A 87 7.67 15.02 4.63
C GLN A 87 6.70 14.28 5.56
N ILE A 88 6.59 12.97 5.39
CA ILE A 88 5.77 12.11 6.26
C ILE A 88 6.59 11.82 7.52
N SER A 89 6.24 12.47 8.64
CA SER A 89 6.99 12.42 9.91
C SER A 89 6.85 11.10 10.68
N LEU A 90 5.94 10.21 10.27
CA LEU A 90 5.61 8.97 10.98
C LEU A 90 5.97 7.68 10.22
N ASN A 91 6.73 7.77 9.13
CA ASN A 91 7.21 6.58 8.45
C ASN A 91 8.34 5.91 9.24
N LYS A 92 8.17 4.64 9.61
CA LYS A 92 9.24 3.77 10.17
C LYS A 92 10.49 3.68 9.27
N ILE A 93 10.38 4.12 8.01
CA ILE A 93 11.46 4.22 7.01
C ILE A 93 12.51 5.28 7.40
N SER A 94 12.21 6.21 8.31
CA SER A 94 13.04 7.41 8.55
C SER A 94 14.28 7.21 9.45
N LYS A 95 14.67 5.99 9.80
CA LYS A 95 15.90 5.78 10.58
C LYS A 95 16.91 4.95 9.78
N ARG A 96 17.88 5.65 9.18
CA ARG A 96 19.22 5.16 8.91
C ARG A 96 20.20 6.15 9.54
#